data_AF-V9FYE1-F1
#
_entry.id   AF-V9FYE1-F1
#
_cell.length_a   1.000
_cell.length_b   1.000
_cell.length_c   1.000
_cell.angle_alpha   90.00
_cell.angle_beta   90.00
_cell.angle_gamma   90.00
#
_symmetry.space_group_name_H-M   'P 1'
#
loop_
_entity.id
_entity.type
_entity.pdbx_description
1 polymer ?
#
loop_
_entity_poly.entity_id
_entity_poly.type
_entity_poly.pdbx_seq_one_letter_code
_entity_poly.pdbx_strand_id
1 'polypeptide(L)'
;MQILTAAVVALAAYISVTSAAKCYPKQAAPAATTSPAVDFPANENTMVTDSSNQQTPTQLATQYNNGLSSVTRINGTIDWIAPSTEGSTDETPATSGNSTKEHASFGDITSGNDKCVVGDPNAYITKSDVDWVWTERMSKNVPDFKNNIFDQLVNNKGKLRYCVRWDSTNKLSKTVAAKFEAMLNRQFKAWNEWVIGYGCWPFETIEVKIVGWATRDTSLFDWSDDSLGTIYTTEKDPDGVPQCPDACYKHKGFAANADTSACEGEPFDMSLWPTLGQGGGAGGDWGHRVDEESMISTIDQEQSIIVAHEIGHGFGLPDFYEHTDQPNEDFPACIMKAGSSPTVTPGDGWMLRRVFEHRTRYNF
;
A
#
# COMPACT_ATOMS: atom_id res chain seq x y z
N MET A 1 -23.12 47.09 37.16
CA MET A 1 -21.68 47.41 37.37
C MET A 1 -20.93 46.09 37.35
N GLN A 2 -19.94 45.98 36.45
CA GLN A 2 -19.46 44.76 35.78
C GLN A 2 -19.01 43.61 36.70
N ILE A 3 -19.38 42.38 36.31
CA ILE A 3 -18.78 41.13 36.75
C ILE A 3 -17.77 40.72 35.67
N LEU A 4 -16.51 40.51 36.07
CA LEU A 4 -15.43 39.99 35.22
C LEU A 4 -15.68 38.50 34.92
N THR A 5 -15.63 38.13 33.65
CA THR A 5 -15.49 36.74 33.20
C THR A 5 -14.12 36.61 32.52
N ALA A 6 -13.19 35.90 33.15
CA ALA A 6 -11.92 35.52 32.54
C ALA A 6 -12.14 34.27 31.69
N ALA A 7 -11.96 34.38 30.37
CA ALA A 7 -11.94 33.25 29.46
C ALA A 7 -10.51 32.70 29.37
N VAL A 8 -10.32 31.48 29.87
CA VAL A 8 -9.11 30.68 29.64
C VAL A 8 -9.26 30.03 28.27
N VAL A 9 -8.44 30.45 27.29
CA VAL A 9 -8.31 29.77 26.00
C VAL A 9 -7.21 28.71 26.16
N ALA A 10 -7.61 27.45 26.27
CA ALA A 10 -6.70 26.32 26.16
C ALA A 10 -6.41 26.06 24.67
N LEU A 11 -5.20 26.41 24.23
CA LEU A 11 -4.69 26.04 22.91
C LEU A 11 -4.11 24.62 23.02
N ALA A 12 -4.90 23.61 22.66
CA ALA A 12 -4.41 22.25 22.52
C ALA A 12 -3.71 22.13 21.16
N ALA A 13 -2.37 22.19 21.17
CA ALA A 13 -1.55 21.76 20.04
C ALA A 13 -1.66 20.24 19.91
N TYR A 14 -2.44 19.76 18.94
CA TYR A 14 -2.39 18.38 18.49
C TYR A 14 -1.12 18.20 17.67
N ILE A 15 -0.10 17.59 18.26
CA ILE A 15 1.02 16.98 17.54
C ILE A 15 0.58 15.53 17.28
N SER A 16 0.06 15.26 16.10
CA SER A 16 -0.14 13.89 15.62
C SER A 16 1.18 13.41 15.05
N VAL A 17 1.82 12.47 15.73
CA VAL A 17 3.08 11.85 15.31
C VAL A 17 2.77 10.93 14.12
N THR A 18 3.07 11.36 12.89
CA THR A 18 3.10 10.47 11.73
C THR A 18 4.40 9.69 11.75
N SER A 19 4.42 8.53 12.41
CA SER A 19 5.55 7.60 12.26
C SER A 19 5.21 6.60 11.15
N ALA A 20 5.35 7.03 9.90
CA ALA A 20 5.43 6.12 8.76
C ALA A 20 6.89 5.63 8.66
N ALA A 21 7.14 4.39 9.05
CA ALA A 21 8.45 3.75 8.86
C ALA A 21 8.60 3.31 7.39
N LYS A 22 9.81 3.44 6.85
CA LYS A 22 10.12 3.15 5.45
C LYS A 22 10.34 1.65 5.25
N CYS A 23 9.61 1.01 4.33
CA CYS A 23 9.88 -0.34 3.84
C CYS A 23 11.17 -0.38 3.00
N TYR A 24 12.24 -1.01 3.50
CA TYR A 24 13.47 -1.27 2.73
C TYR A 24 13.65 -2.77 2.45
N PRO A 25 13.90 -3.21 1.21
CA PRO A 25 14.41 -4.55 0.95
C PRO A 25 15.88 -4.64 1.36
N LYS A 26 16.22 -5.45 2.37
CA LYS A 26 17.62 -5.76 2.72
C LYS A 26 18.22 -6.78 1.74
N GLN A 27 19.36 -6.44 1.12
CA GLN A 27 20.26 -7.46 0.54
C GLN A 27 20.90 -8.28 1.67
N ALA A 28 20.94 -9.61 1.49
CA ALA A 28 21.58 -10.52 2.44
C ALA A 28 23.10 -10.29 2.48
N ALA A 29 23.63 -9.94 3.65
CA ALA A 29 25.07 -9.93 3.90
C ALA A 29 25.58 -11.37 4.15
N PRO A 30 26.78 -11.76 3.65
CA PRO A 30 27.33 -13.09 3.89
C PRO A 30 27.81 -13.25 5.34
N ALA A 31 27.56 -14.43 5.92
CA ALA A 31 27.91 -14.79 7.29
C ALA A 31 29.39 -15.19 7.46
N ALA A 32 30.03 -14.73 8.54
CA ALA A 32 31.18 -15.31 9.27
C ALA A 32 31.63 -14.28 10.35
N THR A 33 32.10 -14.54 11.57
CA THR A 33 32.40 -15.72 12.41
C THR A 33 32.70 -15.17 13.83
N THR A 34 32.42 -15.94 14.88
CA THR A 34 32.62 -15.66 16.33
C THR A 34 34.10 -15.47 16.73
N SER A 35 34.53 -14.52 17.58
CA SER A 35 34.63 -14.55 19.07
C SER A 35 35.65 -13.47 19.53
N PRO A 36 35.88 -13.16 20.82
CA PRO A 36 34.98 -12.94 21.97
C PRO A 36 35.18 -11.54 22.61
N ALA A 37 34.33 -11.24 23.60
CA ALA A 37 34.14 -9.97 24.30
C ALA A 37 35.36 -9.37 25.03
N VAL A 38 35.38 -8.03 25.11
CA VAL A 38 36.09 -7.24 26.13
C VAL A 38 35.13 -6.17 26.64
N ASP A 39 35.04 -6.04 27.96
CA ASP A 39 34.04 -5.26 28.70
C ASP A 39 34.59 -3.91 29.23
N PHE A 40 33.65 -3.04 29.64
CA PHE A 40 33.72 -1.82 30.47
C PHE A 40 33.91 -0.44 29.77
N PRO A 41 33.42 0.68 30.38
CA PRO A 41 32.04 0.97 30.82
C PRO A 41 31.57 2.41 30.44
N ALA A 42 30.35 2.75 30.85
CA ALA A 42 29.54 3.96 30.58
C ALA A 42 30.21 5.34 30.80
N ASN A 43 29.76 6.36 30.04
CA ASN A 43 29.50 7.69 30.61
C ASN A 43 28.52 8.56 29.79
N GLU A 44 27.91 9.48 30.53
CA GLU A 44 26.80 10.42 30.33
C GLU A 44 26.85 11.47 29.20
N ASN A 45 25.64 11.98 28.90
CA ASN A 45 25.22 13.37 28.63
C ASN A 45 25.94 14.22 27.57
N THR A 46 25.19 14.65 26.54
CA THR A 46 24.78 16.06 26.24
C THR A 46 24.13 16.09 24.84
N MET A 47 22.86 16.46 24.71
CA MET A 47 22.34 17.82 24.44
C MET A 47 22.92 18.53 23.19
N VAL A 48 22.02 18.73 22.22
CA VAL A 48 21.69 20.01 21.54
C VAL A 48 22.24 20.25 20.11
N THR A 49 21.26 20.56 19.23
CA THR A 49 21.24 21.39 18.00
C THR A 49 21.88 20.94 16.67
N ASP A 50 20.96 20.70 15.72
CA ASP A 50 20.67 21.52 14.52
C ASP A 50 21.64 21.55 13.31
N SER A 51 20.99 21.44 12.15
CA SER A 51 21.32 21.99 10.83
C SER A 51 22.26 21.24 9.87
N SER A 52 21.61 20.85 8.76
CA SER A 52 22.02 20.89 7.35
C SER A 52 23.51 20.96 7.02
N ASN A 53 23.99 19.96 6.26
CA ASN A 53 25.04 20.19 5.28
C ASN A 53 24.89 19.26 4.08
N GLN A 54 24.72 19.88 2.92
CA GLN A 54 25.02 19.32 1.62
C GLN A 54 26.50 18.94 1.56
N GLN A 55 26.81 17.72 1.11
CA GLN A 55 28.09 17.41 0.48
C GLN A 55 27.88 16.39 -0.64
N THR A 56 28.11 16.84 -1.87
CA THR A 56 28.56 15.97 -2.97
C THR A 56 30.01 15.59 -2.71
N PRO A 57 30.46 14.38 -3.10
CA PRO A 57 31.60 14.33 -4.02
C PRO A 57 31.59 13.17 -5.04
N THR A 58 31.82 13.55 -6.29
CA THR A 58 32.89 13.11 -7.22
C THR A 58 33.18 11.62 -7.45
N GLN A 59 33.17 11.28 -8.74
CA GLN A 59 33.73 10.08 -9.39
C GLN A 59 35.12 9.67 -8.88
N LEU A 60 35.33 8.36 -8.72
CA LEU A 60 36.61 7.71 -9.02
C LEU A 60 36.35 6.34 -9.67
N ALA A 61 36.80 6.20 -10.92
CA ALA A 61 36.90 4.95 -11.65
C ALA A 61 38.39 4.60 -11.80
N THR A 62 38.77 3.36 -11.45
CA THR A 62 39.84 2.51 -12.04
C THR A 62 39.88 1.19 -11.25
N GLN A 63 39.41 0.09 -11.85
CA GLN A 63 40.18 -0.94 -12.59
C GLN A 63 40.80 -2.04 -11.70
N TYR A 64 40.35 -3.29 -11.87
CA TYR A 64 41.25 -4.39 -12.25
C TYR A 64 40.48 -5.53 -12.94
N ASN A 65 40.87 -5.80 -14.18
CA ASN A 65 40.49 -6.95 -15.01
C ASN A 65 41.21 -8.22 -14.54
N ASN A 66 40.59 -9.40 -14.64
CA ASN A 66 40.85 -10.39 -15.69
C ASN A 66 40.31 -11.78 -15.33
N GLY A 67 39.66 -12.40 -16.31
CA GLY A 67 39.25 -13.80 -16.28
C GLY A 67 38.42 -14.20 -17.50
N LEU A 68 38.79 -13.71 -18.69
CA LEU A 68 38.21 -14.13 -19.96
C LEU A 68 39.00 -15.34 -20.49
N SER A 69 38.31 -16.43 -20.79
CA SER A 69 38.77 -17.40 -21.79
C SER A 69 37.76 -17.41 -22.94
N SER A 70 38.23 -16.90 -24.08
CA SER A 70 37.81 -17.09 -25.48
C SER A 70 37.21 -18.47 -25.81
N VAL A 71 36.38 -18.76 -26.81
CA VAL A 71 35.80 -18.14 -28.05
C VAL A 71 34.77 -19.22 -28.52
N THR A 72 33.58 -18.94 -29.06
CA THR A 72 33.25 -18.97 -30.51
C THR A 72 31.72 -18.90 -30.64
N ARG A 73 31.19 -18.11 -31.58
CA ARG A 73 29.77 -18.22 -31.99
C ARG A 73 29.57 -19.51 -32.77
N ILE A 74 28.59 -20.31 -32.36
CA ILE A 74 27.94 -21.32 -33.21
C ILE A 74 26.43 -21.17 -33.01
N ASN A 75 25.69 -21.13 -34.13
CA ASN A 75 24.23 -21.18 -34.20
C ASN A 75 23.68 -22.32 -33.35
N GLY A 76 22.75 -22.01 -32.45
CA GLY A 76 21.99 -23.01 -31.70
C GLY A 76 20.93 -22.33 -30.85
N THR A 77 19.68 -22.78 -31.02
CA THR A 77 18.50 -22.43 -30.24
C THR A 77 18.82 -22.48 -28.74
N ILE A 78 18.50 -21.42 -28.00
CA ILE A 78 18.55 -21.44 -26.53
C ILE A 78 17.19 -21.93 -26.07
N ASP A 79 17.10 -23.21 -25.75
CA ASP A 79 15.96 -23.79 -25.02
C ASP A 79 15.97 -23.23 -23.59
N TRP A 80 14.91 -22.52 -23.24
CA TRP A 80 14.61 -22.15 -21.87
C TRP A 80 14.08 -23.38 -21.14
N ILE A 81 14.88 -23.93 -20.23
CA ILE A 81 14.44 -24.98 -19.30
C ILE A 81 13.43 -24.34 -18.33
N ALA A 82 12.16 -24.72 -18.47
CA ALA A 82 11.10 -24.38 -17.53
C ALA A 82 11.36 -25.06 -16.16
N PRO A 83 11.09 -24.41 -15.02
CA PRO A 83 11.02 -25.11 -13.75
C PRO A 83 9.82 -26.05 -13.75
N SER A 84 10.08 -27.29 -13.37
CA SER A 84 9.13 -28.39 -13.24
C SER A 84 8.01 -28.07 -12.25
N THR A 85 6.77 -28.13 -12.74
CA THR A 85 5.55 -28.15 -11.92
C THR A 85 5.39 -29.55 -11.32
N GLU A 86 5.78 -29.73 -10.05
CA GLU A 86 5.29 -30.85 -9.25
C GLU A 86 3.97 -30.44 -8.60
N GLY A 87 2.91 -31.17 -8.95
CA GLY A 87 1.55 -30.91 -8.48
C GLY A 87 1.36 -31.35 -7.04
N SER A 88 0.73 -30.47 -6.25
CA SER A 88 -0.07 -30.89 -5.09
C SER A 88 -1.53 -30.80 -5.52
N THR A 89 -2.17 -31.96 -5.63
CA THR A 89 -3.62 -32.08 -5.74
C THR A 89 -4.20 -31.96 -4.34
N ASP A 90 -4.61 -30.76 -3.94
CA ASP A 90 -5.47 -30.59 -2.77
C ASP A 90 -6.89 -30.25 -3.26
N GLU A 91 -7.78 -31.21 -3.02
CA GLU A 91 -9.19 -31.17 -3.39
C GLU A 91 -9.89 -29.96 -2.76
N THR A 92 -10.60 -29.21 -3.60
CA THR A 92 -11.48 -28.12 -3.18
C THR A 92 -12.80 -28.70 -2.64
N PRO A 93 -13.19 -28.47 -1.38
CA PRO A 93 -14.55 -28.80 -0.94
C PRO A 93 -15.50 -27.73 -1.48
N ALA A 94 -16.39 -28.12 -2.38
CA ALA A 94 -17.50 -27.27 -2.83
C ALA A 94 -18.59 -27.22 -1.74
N THR A 95 -19.15 -26.04 -1.45
CA THR A 95 -20.61 -25.86 -1.34
C THR A 95 -21.11 -24.41 -1.21
N SER A 96 -22.18 -24.16 -1.97
CA SER A 96 -23.30 -23.20 -1.81
C SER A 96 -23.00 -21.72 -1.57
N GLY A 97 -22.79 -20.99 -2.66
CA GLY A 97 -23.06 -19.57 -2.81
C GLY A 97 -23.05 -19.26 -4.30
N ASN A 98 -24.06 -18.55 -4.81
CA ASN A 98 -24.38 -18.44 -6.25
C ASN A 98 -23.41 -17.52 -7.03
N SER A 99 -22.11 -17.58 -6.73
CA SER A 99 -21.02 -16.85 -7.37
C SER A 99 -20.41 -17.72 -8.46
N THR A 100 -20.52 -17.30 -9.72
CA THR A 100 -19.88 -17.98 -10.86
C THR A 100 -18.40 -17.60 -11.04
N LYS A 101 -17.79 -16.85 -10.10
CA LYS A 101 -16.41 -16.36 -10.18
C LYS A 101 -15.56 -16.82 -9.02
N GLU A 102 -14.24 -16.91 -9.26
CA GLU A 102 -13.22 -17.25 -8.29
C GLU A 102 -13.27 -16.28 -7.09
N HIS A 103 -13.43 -16.84 -5.89
CA HIS A 103 -13.35 -16.13 -4.61
C HIS A 103 -12.49 -16.96 -3.64
N ALA A 104 -11.90 -16.31 -2.63
CA ALA A 104 -11.16 -17.04 -1.62
C ALA A 104 -12.07 -17.96 -0.79
N SER A 105 -11.51 -19.06 -0.26
CA SER A 105 -12.21 -19.96 0.67
C SER A 105 -12.80 -19.20 1.86
N PHE A 106 -13.99 -19.57 2.32
CA PHE A 106 -14.61 -18.99 3.52
C PHE A 106 -14.15 -19.65 4.84
N GLY A 107 -13.24 -20.62 4.75
CA GLY A 107 -12.78 -21.38 5.90
C GLY A 107 -13.93 -22.14 6.57
N ASP A 108 -13.92 -22.19 7.90
CA ASP A 108 -14.99 -22.78 8.68
C ASP A 108 -16.10 -21.74 8.87
N ILE A 109 -17.19 -21.89 8.13
CA ILE A 109 -18.32 -20.94 8.17
C ILE A 109 -18.95 -20.95 9.57
N THR A 110 -19.03 -19.76 10.19
CA THR A 110 -19.59 -19.55 11.53
C THR A 110 -20.92 -18.80 11.51
N SER A 111 -21.27 -18.17 10.39
CA SER A 111 -22.59 -17.59 10.17
C SER A 111 -23.67 -18.68 10.15
N GLY A 112 -24.83 -18.39 10.78
CA GLY A 112 -26.02 -19.24 10.64
C GLY A 112 -26.62 -19.17 9.24
N ASN A 113 -27.49 -20.12 8.93
CA ASN A 113 -28.24 -20.14 7.67
C ASN A 113 -28.99 -18.82 7.44
N ASP A 114 -29.10 -18.41 6.17
CA ASP A 114 -29.76 -17.17 5.72
C ASP A 114 -29.11 -15.85 6.21
N LYS A 115 -27.87 -15.90 6.72
CA LYS A 115 -27.07 -14.71 7.05
C LYS A 115 -25.94 -14.50 6.04
N CYS A 116 -25.36 -13.30 6.07
CA CYS A 116 -24.10 -13.00 5.42
C CYS A 116 -23.03 -14.02 5.82
N VAL A 117 -22.34 -14.60 4.83
CA VAL A 117 -21.33 -15.62 5.07
C VAL A 117 -20.15 -15.01 5.81
N VAL A 118 -19.88 -15.48 7.03
CA VAL A 118 -18.63 -15.20 7.76
C VAL A 118 -18.06 -16.51 8.26
N GLY A 119 -16.74 -16.55 8.46
CA GLY A 119 -16.06 -17.79 8.82
C GLY A 119 -14.69 -17.54 9.44
N ASP A 120 -14.14 -18.59 10.02
CA ASP A 120 -12.83 -18.59 10.63
C ASP A 120 -11.81 -19.31 9.73
N PRO A 121 -10.52 -18.92 9.78
CA PRO A 121 -9.50 -19.60 8.99
C PRO A 121 -9.30 -21.05 9.45
N ASN A 122 -9.27 -21.96 8.50
CA ASN A 122 -8.94 -23.39 8.70
C ASN A 122 -7.64 -23.82 7.99
N ALA A 123 -6.94 -22.85 7.39
CA ALA A 123 -5.66 -23.02 6.73
C ALA A 123 -4.85 -21.71 6.76
N TYR A 124 -3.54 -21.80 6.54
CA TYR A 124 -2.55 -20.71 6.41
C TYR A 124 -2.28 -19.87 7.66
N ILE A 125 -3.31 -19.45 8.38
CA ILE A 125 -3.22 -18.68 9.62
C ILE A 125 -4.25 -19.22 10.61
N THR A 126 -3.96 -19.21 11.91
CA THR A 126 -4.94 -19.65 12.91
C THR A 126 -5.92 -18.53 13.24
N LYS A 127 -7.13 -18.89 13.68
CA LYS A 127 -8.11 -17.91 14.17
C LYS A 127 -7.52 -17.09 15.32
N SER A 128 -6.81 -17.74 16.25
CA SER A 128 -6.16 -17.08 17.39
C SER A 128 -5.14 -16.03 16.96
N ASP A 129 -4.38 -16.28 15.89
CA ASP A 129 -3.40 -15.32 15.39
C ASP A 129 -4.07 -14.11 14.76
N VAL A 130 -5.12 -14.30 13.96
CA VAL A 130 -5.90 -13.20 13.37
C VAL A 130 -6.58 -12.36 14.47
N ASP A 131 -7.16 -13.01 15.47
CA ASP A 131 -7.78 -12.36 16.63
C ASP A 131 -6.75 -11.56 17.46
N TRP A 132 -5.55 -12.11 17.62
CA TRP A 132 -4.45 -11.43 18.30
C TRP A 132 -4.02 -10.20 17.51
N VAL A 133 -3.82 -10.30 16.19
CA VAL A 133 -3.44 -9.15 15.36
C VAL A 133 -4.52 -8.07 15.43
N TRP A 134 -5.80 -8.46 15.43
CA TRP A 134 -6.88 -7.51 15.65
C TRP A 134 -6.76 -6.79 16.99
N THR A 135 -6.68 -7.55 18.08
CA THR A 135 -6.69 -7.00 19.44
C THR A 135 -5.45 -6.14 19.70
N GLU A 136 -4.27 -6.64 19.35
CA GLU A 136 -3.01 -6.01 19.70
C GLU A 136 -2.53 -4.97 18.70
N ARG A 137 -3.02 -4.99 17.46
CA ARG A 137 -2.52 -4.09 16.40
C ARG A 137 -3.65 -3.30 15.75
N MET A 138 -4.61 -3.96 15.10
CA MET A 138 -5.59 -3.27 14.23
C MET A 138 -6.60 -2.43 15.01
N SER A 139 -7.12 -2.94 16.13
CA SER A 139 -8.18 -2.29 16.92
C SER A 139 -7.78 -0.94 17.50
N LYS A 140 -6.47 -0.67 17.59
CA LYS A 140 -5.90 0.60 18.08
C LYS A 140 -6.05 1.74 17.06
N ASN A 141 -6.06 1.42 15.76
CA ASN A 141 -6.00 2.42 14.69
C ASN A 141 -7.20 2.34 13.73
N VAL A 142 -7.73 1.14 13.46
CA VAL A 142 -8.86 0.93 12.55
C VAL A 142 -10.08 1.81 12.87
N PRO A 143 -10.49 1.98 14.15
CA PRO A 143 -11.61 2.84 14.50
C PRO A 143 -11.41 4.33 14.17
N ASP A 144 -10.16 4.80 14.09
CA ASP A 144 -9.86 6.20 13.79
C ASP A 144 -10.02 6.53 12.30
N PHE A 145 -9.98 5.53 11.42
CA PHE A 145 -10.25 5.71 10.00
C PHE A 145 -11.74 5.97 9.74
N LYS A 146 -12.09 7.25 9.62
CA LYS A 146 -13.47 7.70 9.33
C LYS A 146 -13.95 7.27 7.95
N ASN A 147 -13.05 7.20 6.96
CA ASN A 147 -13.37 6.93 5.56
C ASN A 147 -12.29 6.08 4.87
N ASN A 148 -12.03 4.88 5.38
CA ASN A 148 -11.06 3.95 4.80
C ASN A 148 -11.54 3.41 3.43
N ILE A 149 -10.71 2.59 2.77
CA ILE A 149 -11.03 2.05 1.44
C ILE A 149 -12.38 1.32 1.40
N PHE A 150 -12.76 0.54 2.42
CA PHE A 150 -14.09 -0.10 2.44
C PHE A 150 -15.22 0.92 2.42
N ASP A 151 -15.12 2.04 3.15
CA ASP A 151 -16.17 3.09 3.11
C ASP A 151 -16.27 3.71 1.74
N GLN A 152 -15.13 4.04 1.16
CA GLN A 152 -15.06 4.69 -0.15
C GLN A 152 -15.68 3.78 -1.21
N LEU A 153 -15.36 2.48 -1.18
CA LEU A 153 -15.96 1.48 -2.07
C LEU A 153 -17.46 1.37 -1.87
N VAL A 154 -17.96 1.33 -0.63
CA VAL A 154 -19.41 1.27 -0.36
C VAL A 154 -20.11 2.54 -0.84
N ASN A 155 -19.58 3.71 -0.51
CA ASN A 155 -20.12 5.02 -0.91
C ASN A 155 -20.13 5.19 -2.44
N ASN A 156 -19.13 4.65 -3.12
CA ASN A 156 -18.95 4.77 -4.56
C ASN A 156 -19.39 3.53 -5.35
N LYS A 157 -20.06 2.57 -4.70
CA LYS A 157 -20.61 1.36 -5.33
C LYS A 157 -19.55 0.54 -6.08
N GLY A 158 -18.44 0.24 -5.41
CA GLY A 158 -17.34 -0.58 -5.92
C GLY A 158 -16.41 0.18 -6.88
N LYS A 159 -16.41 1.51 -6.86
CA LYS A 159 -15.59 2.34 -7.75
C LYS A 159 -14.66 3.26 -6.97
N LEU A 160 -13.47 3.47 -7.50
CA LEU A 160 -12.54 4.48 -7.00
C LEU A 160 -12.03 5.32 -8.16
N ARG A 161 -11.98 6.64 -7.94
CA ARG A 161 -11.33 7.59 -8.83
C ARG A 161 -10.00 8.01 -8.20
N TYR A 162 -8.94 7.88 -8.98
CA TYR A 162 -7.58 8.22 -8.59
C TYR A 162 -7.13 9.49 -9.27
N CYS A 163 -6.38 10.32 -8.54
CA CYS A 163 -5.57 11.36 -9.13
C CYS A 163 -4.09 11.13 -8.83
N VAL A 164 -3.26 11.08 -9.86
CA VAL A 164 -1.84 10.80 -9.74
C VAL A 164 -1.09 12.09 -9.45
N ARG A 165 -0.29 12.12 -8.40
CA ARG A 165 0.65 13.19 -8.08
C ARG A 165 2.05 12.74 -8.47
N TRP A 166 2.52 13.15 -9.65
CA TRP A 166 3.84 12.84 -10.15
C TRP A 166 4.90 13.69 -9.43
N ASP A 167 5.46 13.12 -8.37
CA ASP A 167 6.50 13.76 -7.56
C ASP A 167 7.90 13.32 -7.99
N SER A 168 8.21 13.55 -9.26
CA SER A 168 9.49 13.18 -9.86
C SER A 168 9.97 14.21 -10.87
N THR A 169 11.30 14.31 -11.03
CA THR A 169 11.94 15.07 -12.11
C THR A 169 12.12 14.22 -13.38
N ASN A 170 11.87 12.92 -13.31
CA ASN A 170 12.02 12.04 -14.46
C ASN A 170 10.91 12.28 -15.48
N LYS A 171 11.24 12.04 -16.75
CA LYS A 171 10.24 12.03 -17.82
C LYS A 171 9.37 10.79 -17.71
N LEU A 172 8.07 10.95 -17.85
CA LEU A 172 7.09 9.88 -17.91
C LEU A 172 6.50 9.82 -19.32
N SER A 173 6.56 8.64 -19.95
CA SER A 173 5.93 8.45 -21.26
C SER A 173 4.45 8.09 -21.12
N LYS A 174 3.65 8.49 -22.11
CA LYS A 174 2.22 8.20 -22.22
C LYS A 174 1.95 6.71 -22.19
N THR A 175 2.83 5.93 -22.83
CA THR A 175 2.75 4.46 -22.86
C THR A 175 2.92 3.86 -21.47
N VAL A 176 3.83 4.40 -20.64
CA VAL A 176 4.01 3.93 -19.26
C VAL A 176 2.86 4.45 -18.38
N ALA A 177 2.49 5.72 -18.49
CA ALA A 177 1.39 6.33 -17.75
C ALA A 177 0.05 5.60 -17.98
N ALA A 178 -0.25 5.20 -19.22
CA ALA A 178 -1.45 4.46 -19.58
C ALA A 178 -1.60 3.10 -18.87
N LYS A 179 -0.52 2.56 -18.30
CA LYS A 179 -0.54 1.29 -17.55
C LYS A 179 -0.93 1.44 -16.09
N PHE A 180 -0.89 2.67 -15.53
CA PHE A 180 -1.12 2.90 -14.10
C PHE A 180 -2.51 2.44 -13.66
N GLU A 181 -3.54 2.76 -14.45
CA GLU A 181 -4.92 2.36 -14.15
C GLU A 181 -5.06 0.84 -14.11
N ALA A 182 -4.50 0.13 -15.08
CA ALA A 182 -4.52 -1.33 -15.12
C ALA A 182 -3.76 -1.93 -13.94
N MET A 183 -2.61 -1.36 -13.57
CA MET A 183 -1.84 -1.76 -12.40
C MET A 183 -2.67 -1.63 -11.12
N LEU A 184 -3.30 -0.47 -10.88
CA LEU A 184 -4.16 -0.26 -9.71
C LEU A 184 -5.33 -1.24 -9.67
N ASN A 185 -6.02 -1.46 -10.80
CA ASN A 185 -7.12 -2.43 -10.89
C ASN A 185 -6.67 -3.85 -10.50
N ARG A 186 -5.47 -4.29 -10.91
CA ARG A 186 -4.93 -5.60 -10.47
C ARG A 186 -4.68 -5.64 -8.95
N GLN A 187 -4.18 -4.57 -8.36
CA GLN A 187 -3.92 -4.54 -6.91
C GLN A 187 -5.22 -4.62 -6.12
N PHE A 188 -6.24 -3.85 -6.52
CA PHE A 188 -7.56 -3.91 -5.88
C PHE A 188 -8.26 -5.24 -6.12
N LYS A 189 -8.08 -5.88 -7.28
CA LYS A 189 -8.56 -7.25 -7.53
C LYS A 189 -7.99 -8.23 -6.51
N ALA A 190 -6.68 -8.23 -6.29
CA ALA A 190 -6.02 -9.13 -5.35
C ALA A 190 -6.57 -9.00 -3.92
N TRP A 191 -6.85 -7.77 -3.45
CA TRP A 191 -7.49 -7.55 -2.16
C TRP A 191 -8.98 -7.91 -2.16
N ASN A 192 -9.72 -7.58 -3.23
CA ASN A 192 -11.17 -7.82 -3.31
C ASN A 192 -11.52 -9.32 -3.32
N GLU A 193 -10.67 -10.17 -3.92
CA GLU A 193 -10.85 -11.63 -3.97
C GLU A 193 -11.14 -12.27 -2.60
N TRP A 194 -10.64 -11.65 -1.53
CA TRP A 194 -10.84 -12.11 -0.15
C TRP A 194 -12.21 -11.76 0.43
N VAL A 195 -12.87 -10.72 -0.08
CA VAL A 195 -14.16 -10.27 0.44
C VAL A 195 -15.33 -10.57 -0.48
N ILE A 196 -15.11 -11.02 -1.73
CA ILE A 196 -16.19 -11.48 -2.63
C ILE A 196 -17.03 -12.56 -1.92
N GLY A 197 -18.33 -12.29 -1.76
CA GLY A 197 -19.29 -13.19 -1.10
C GLY A 197 -19.16 -13.26 0.42
N TYR A 198 -18.17 -12.61 1.03
CA TYR A 198 -17.96 -12.56 2.47
C TYR A 198 -18.70 -11.37 3.10
N GLY A 199 -19.37 -11.58 4.24
CA GLY A 199 -20.06 -10.54 5.01
C GLY A 199 -21.04 -9.67 4.19
N CYS A 200 -21.72 -10.28 3.20
CA CYS A 200 -22.61 -9.60 2.25
C CYS A 200 -21.94 -8.53 1.39
N TRP A 201 -20.61 -8.58 1.23
CA TRP A 201 -19.92 -7.68 0.33
C TRP A 201 -20.50 -7.75 -1.09
N PRO A 202 -21.00 -6.62 -1.63
CA PRO A 202 -21.81 -6.63 -2.85
C PRO A 202 -20.98 -6.51 -4.13
N PHE A 203 -19.66 -6.35 -4.04
CA PHE A 203 -18.82 -6.01 -5.19
C PHE A 203 -17.96 -7.20 -5.63
N GLU A 204 -18.37 -7.82 -6.74
CA GLU A 204 -17.53 -8.83 -7.41
C GLU A 204 -16.26 -8.23 -8.02
N THR A 205 -16.32 -6.96 -8.41
CA THR A 205 -15.22 -6.25 -9.06
C THR A 205 -15.12 -4.85 -8.50
N ILE A 206 -13.89 -4.38 -8.29
CA ILE A 206 -13.59 -2.98 -8.02
C ILE A 206 -13.13 -2.32 -9.33
N GLU A 207 -13.72 -1.19 -9.68
CA GLU A 207 -13.33 -0.39 -10.85
C GLU A 207 -12.51 0.82 -10.38
N VAL A 208 -11.22 0.83 -10.72
CA VAL A 208 -10.36 2.01 -10.55
C VAL A 208 -10.26 2.77 -11.86
N LYS A 209 -10.42 4.10 -11.79
CA LYS A 209 -10.15 5.02 -12.90
C LYS A 209 -9.20 6.12 -12.50
N ILE A 210 -8.26 6.47 -13.37
CA ILE A 210 -7.42 7.67 -13.18
C ILE A 210 -8.10 8.83 -13.89
N VAL A 211 -8.35 9.91 -13.16
CA VAL A 211 -9.10 11.08 -13.65
C VAL A 211 -8.25 12.34 -13.75
N GLY A 212 -7.03 12.32 -13.22
CA GLY A 212 -6.13 13.46 -13.30
C GLY A 212 -4.70 13.16 -12.92
N TRP A 213 -3.82 14.08 -13.30
CA TRP A 213 -2.38 14.02 -13.13
C TRP A 213 -1.84 15.37 -12.69
N ALA A 214 -1.31 15.47 -11.48
CA ALA A 214 -0.58 16.64 -11.02
C ALA A 214 0.92 16.47 -11.29
N THR A 215 1.56 17.50 -11.88
CA THR A 215 3.00 17.53 -12.13
C THR A 215 3.55 18.93 -11.93
N ARG A 216 4.85 19.03 -11.65
CA ARG A 216 5.54 20.33 -11.47
C ARG A 216 5.78 21.06 -12.79
N ASP A 217 5.86 20.31 -13.89
CA ASP A 217 6.10 20.82 -15.24
C ASP A 217 5.49 19.84 -16.25
N THR A 218 4.61 20.34 -17.13
CA THR A 218 3.98 19.53 -18.18
C THR A 218 5.00 18.95 -19.14
N SER A 219 6.19 19.54 -19.28
CA SER A 219 7.26 19.00 -20.11
C SER A 219 7.73 17.62 -19.64
N LEU A 220 7.49 17.26 -18.37
CA LEU A 220 7.83 15.93 -17.83
C LEU A 220 7.01 14.81 -18.47
N PHE A 221 5.86 15.13 -19.03
CA PHE A 221 5.01 14.20 -19.75
C PHE A 221 5.27 14.34 -21.25
N ASP A 222 5.36 13.23 -21.97
CA ASP A 222 5.41 13.25 -23.43
C ASP A 222 4.00 13.34 -24.08
N TRP A 223 2.97 13.58 -23.27
CA TRP A 223 1.61 13.90 -23.68
C TRP A 223 1.12 15.21 -23.05
N SER A 224 0.14 15.84 -23.70
CA SER A 224 -0.44 17.11 -23.26
C SER A 224 -1.97 17.18 -23.43
N ASP A 225 -2.58 16.11 -23.93
CA ASP A 225 -4.02 15.96 -24.04
C ASP A 225 -4.60 15.31 -22.77
N ASP A 226 -5.92 15.37 -22.61
CA ASP A 226 -6.62 14.79 -21.46
C ASP A 226 -6.95 13.30 -21.64
N SER A 227 -6.29 12.59 -22.57
CA SER A 227 -6.62 11.18 -22.85
C SER A 227 -6.33 10.22 -21.69
N LEU A 228 -5.53 10.65 -20.71
CA LEU A 228 -5.25 9.92 -19.47
C LEU A 228 -5.86 10.59 -18.23
N GLY A 229 -6.69 11.62 -18.41
CA GLY A 229 -7.18 12.51 -17.35
C GLY A 229 -6.54 13.90 -17.40
N THR A 230 -7.16 14.86 -16.73
CA THR A 230 -6.74 16.27 -16.75
C THR A 230 -5.36 16.47 -16.13
N ILE A 231 -4.51 17.26 -16.78
CA ILE A 231 -3.18 17.61 -16.27
C ILE A 231 -3.25 18.90 -15.44
N TYR A 232 -2.80 18.83 -14.19
CA TYR A 232 -2.74 19.94 -13.25
C TYR A 232 -1.30 20.33 -12.94
N THR A 233 -1.03 21.63 -12.89
CA THR A 233 0.31 22.17 -12.55
C THR A 233 0.29 23.33 -11.57
N THR A 234 -0.90 23.80 -11.21
CA THR A 234 -1.09 25.04 -10.45
C THR A 234 -0.99 24.82 -8.94
N GLU A 235 -1.69 23.81 -8.42
CA GLU A 235 -1.75 23.57 -6.99
C GLU A 235 -0.53 22.80 -6.48
N LYS A 236 -0.09 23.18 -5.28
CA LYS A 236 1.03 22.57 -4.58
C LYS A 236 0.67 22.39 -3.12
N ASP A 237 1.22 21.37 -2.51
CA ASP A 237 1.15 21.19 -1.06
C ASP A 237 2.07 22.20 -0.33
N PRO A 238 2.07 22.25 1.02
CA PRO A 238 2.91 23.18 1.78
C PRO A 238 4.41 23.04 1.53
N ASP A 239 4.88 21.88 1.06
CA ASP A 239 6.27 21.61 0.73
C ASP A 239 6.61 21.98 -0.73
N GLY A 240 5.64 22.52 -1.47
CA GLY A 240 5.80 22.96 -2.86
C GLY A 240 5.73 21.84 -3.89
N VAL A 241 5.28 20.65 -3.49
CA VAL A 241 5.12 19.51 -4.38
C VAL A 241 3.79 19.61 -5.12
N PRO A 242 3.72 19.37 -6.44
CA PRO A 242 2.46 19.41 -7.19
C PRO A 242 1.41 18.52 -6.55
N GLN A 243 0.15 18.96 -6.51
CA GLN A 243 -0.96 18.15 -6.04
C GLN A 243 -2.17 18.32 -6.95
N CYS A 244 -3.04 17.30 -6.95
CA CYS A 244 -4.33 17.41 -7.60
C CYS A 244 -5.22 18.41 -6.85
N PRO A 245 -6.17 19.07 -7.52
CA PRO A 245 -6.93 20.14 -6.91
C PRO A 245 -7.67 19.69 -5.65
N ASP A 246 -7.47 20.44 -4.57
CA ASP A 246 -8.11 20.21 -3.29
C ASP A 246 -9.65 20.27 -3.41
N ALA A 247 -10.14 21.10 -4.33
CA ALA A 247 -11.57 21.24 -4.64
C ALA A 247 -12.17 19.97 -5.28
N CYS A 248 -11.34 19.08 -5.84
CA CYS A 248 -11.76 17.82 -6.43
C CYS A 248 -11.60 16.63 -5.48
N TYR A 249 -10.99 16.82 -4.32
CA TYR A 249 -10.64 15.72 -3.44
C TYR A 249 -11.77 15.35 -2.47
N LYS A 250 -12.41 14.20 -2.69
CA LYS A 250 -13.57 13.75 -1.89
C LYS A 250 -13.20 13.33 -0.46
N HIS A 251 -11.94 13.03 -0.19
CA HIS A 251 -11.47 12.69 1.15
C HIS A 251 -10.84 13.90 1.88
N LYS A 252 -10.92 15.11 1.32
CA LYS A 252 -10.39 16.33 1.95
C LYS A 252 -10.84 16.47 3.41
N GLY A 253 -9.88 16.68 4.31
CA GLY A 253 -10.14 16.83 5.75
C GLY A 253 -10.66 15.55 6.42
N PHE A 254 -10.33 14.37 5.89
CA PHE A 254 -10.79 13.06 6.38
C PHE A 254 -12.33 12.90 6.29
N ALA A 255 -12.95 13.62 5.35
CA ALA A 255 -14.38 13.55 5.13
C ALA A 255 -14.77 12.19 4.53
N ALA A 256 -15.97 11.72 4.87
CA ALA A 256 -16.57 10.58 4.18
C ALA A 256 -16.86 10.90 2.70
N ASN A 257 -17.28 12.13 2.44
CA ASN A 257 -17.44 12.69 1.11
C ASN A 257 -17.44 14.23 1.22
N ALA A 258 -16.36 14.87 0.80
CA ALA A 258 -16.23 16.32 0.79
C ALA A 258 -17.08 16.96 -0.31
N ASP A 259 -17.46 18.23 -0.12
CA ASP A 259 -18.08 19.02 -1.17
C ASP A 259 -17.05 19.28 -2.28
N THR A 260 -17.37 18.81 -3.49
CA THR A 260 -16.54 18.94 -4.68
C THR A 260 -17.25 19.75 -5.77
N SER A 261 -18.27 20.54 -5.41
CA SER A 261 -19.02 21.40 -6.35
C SER A 261 -18.16 22.48 -7.02
N ALA A 262 -17.03 22.84 -6.42
CA ALA A 262 -16.03 23.76 -6.98
C ALA A 262 -14.96 23.06 -7.83
N CYS A 263 -15.02 21.74 -8.01
CA CYS A 263 -14.08 21.00 -8.86
C CYS A 263 -14.31 21.33 -10.33
N GLU A 264 -13.28 21.86 -11.01
CA GLU A 264 -13.33 22.12 -12.45
C GLU A 264 -13.06 20.87 -13.30
N GLY A 265 -12.50 19.81 -12.68
CA GLY A 265 -12.27 18.50 -13.31
C GLY A 265 -13.23 17.42 -12.79
N GLU A 266 -12.78 16.17 -12.80
CA GLU A 266 -13.51 15.07 -12.16
C GLU A 266 -13.08 14.90 -10.69
N PRO A 267 -14.04 14.84 -9.74
CA PRO A 267 -13.73 14.52 -8.35
C PRO A 267 -13.06 13.15 -8.18
N PHE A 268 -12.11 13.05 -7.24
CA PHE A 268 -11.36 11.83 -6.97
C PHE A 268 -11.39 11.42 -5.49
N ASP A 269 -11.23 10.12 -5.24
CA ASP A 269 -11.31 9.48 -3.94
C ASP A 269 -9.93 9.27 -3.30
N MET A 270 -8.97 8.84 -4.11
CA MET A 270 -7.64 8.39 -3.67
C MET A 270 -6.56 9.08 -4.48
N SER A 271 -5.38 9.23 -3.90
CA SER A 271 -4.23 9.78 -4.62
C SER A 271 -3.05 8.82 -4.67
N LEU A 272 -2.44 8.67 -5.84
CA LEU A 272 -1.23 7.87 -6.03
C LEU A 272 -0.04 8.81 -6.22
N TRP A 273 0.97 8.72 -5.36
CA TRP A 273 2.13 9.62 -5.38
C TRP A 273 3.39 8.81 -5.71
N PRO A 274 3.73 8.57 -6.99
CA PRO A 274 5.04 8.07 -7.37
C PRO A 274 6.07 9.16 -7.07
N THR A 275 6.99 8.86 -6.16
CA THR A 275 7.97 9.81 -5.63
C THR A 275 9.38 9.33 -5.94
N LEU A 276 10.19 10.21 -6.52
CA LEU A 276 11.57 9.92 -6.85
C LEU A 276 12.41 9.68 -5.59
N GLY A 277 13.02 8.50 -5.48
CA GLY A 277 13.94 8.16 -4.38
C GLY A 277 13.26 7.99 -3.02
N GLN A 278 11.96 7.66 -3.00
CA GLN A 278 11.22 7.37 -1.76
C GLN A 278 11.78 6.12 -1.05
N GLY A 279 12.26 5.14 -1.82
CA GLY A 279 12.88 3.90 -1.33
C GLY A 279 11.93 2.87 -0.70
N GLY A 280 10.65 3.19 -0.56
CA GLY A 280 9.59 2.38 0.06
C GLY A 280 8.22 2.98 -0.26
N GLY A 281 7.26 2.87 0.66
CA GLY A 281 5.96 3.51 0.51
C GLY A 281 5.40 4.06 1.83
N ALA A 282 4.28 4.76 1.72
CA ALA A 282 3.44 5.18 2.83
C ALA A 282 1.99 5.28 2.35
N GLY A 283 1.08 4.60 3.03
CA GLY A 283 -0.29 4.43 2.61
C GLY A 283 -1.32 4.72 3.69
N GLY A 284 -2.56 4.91 3.28
CA GLY A 284 -3.69 5.10 4.19
C GLY A 284 -5.00 5.31 3.44
N ASP A 285 -6.00 5.79 4.17
CA ASP A 285 -7.32 6.08 3.61
C ASP A 285 -7.35 7.22 2.59
N TRP A 286 -6.26 7.98 2.45
CA TRP A 286 -6.13 9.06 1.49
C TRP A 286 -5.57 8.62 0.12
N GLY A 287 -4.91 7.46 0.06
CA GLY A 287 -4.03 7.11 -1.05
C GLY A 287 -2.71 6.51 -0.61
N HIS A 288 -1.76 6.47 -1.54
CA HIS A 288 -0.46 5.85 -1.33
C HIS A 288 0.65 6.64 -2.00
N ARG A 289 1.74 6.87 -1.28
CA ARG A 289 3.01 7.34 -1.81
C ARG A 289 3.93 6.16 -1.95
N VAL A 290 4.58 6.03 -3.11
CA VAL A 290 5.42 4.88 -3.43
C VAL A 290 6.68 5.33 -4.14
N ASP A 291 7.73 4.54 -4.03
CA ASP A 291 8.92 4.72 -4.86
C ASP A 291 8.60 4.57 -6.34
N GLU A 292 8.91 5.62 -7.10
CA GLU A 292 8.65 5.71 -8.53
C GLU A 292 9.31 4.56 -9.31
N GLU A 293 10.60 4.31 -9.07
CA GLU A 293 11.39 3.32 -9.80
C GLU A 293 10.87 1.90 -9.51
N SER A 294 10.59 1.60 -8.24
CA SER A 294 9.99 0.33 -7.84
C SER A 294 8.61 0.11 -8.45
N MET A 295 7.75 1.14 -8.45
CA MET A 295 6.42 1.03 -9.05
C MET A 295 6.50 0.84 -10.57
N ILE A 296 7.32 1.63 -11.27
CA ILE A 296 7.46 1.52 -12.73
C ILE A 296 8.06 0.18 -13.14
N SER A 297 9.08 -0.31 -12.43
CA SER A 297 9.69 -1.61 -12.73
C SER A 297 8.76 -2.81 -12.53
N THR A 298 7.71 -2.64 -11.73
CA THR A 298 6.69 -3.68 -11.46
C THR A 298 5.34 -3.41 -12.12
N ILE A 299 5.23 -2.37 -12.97
CA ILE A 299 3.95 -1.89 -13.49
C ILE A 299 3.18 -2.89 -14.37
N ASP A 300 3.89 -3.85 -14.97
CA ASP A 300 3.32 -4.92 -15.79
C ASP A 300 3.14 -6.24 -15.02
N GLN A 301 3.64 -6.33 -13.79
CA GLN A 301 3.49 -7.53 -12.96
C GLN A 301 2.06 -7.66 -12.44
N GLU A 302 1.64 -8.88 -12.11
CA GLU A 302 0.29 -9.11 -11.56
C GLU A 302 0.07 -8.26 -10.30
N GLN A 303 1.06 -8.25 -9.39
CA GLN A 303 1.05 -7.37 -8.23
C GLN A 303 2.32 -6.52 -8.16
N SER A 304 2.15 -5.24 -7.85
CA SER A 304 3.23 -4.32 -7.52
C SER A 304 3.41 -4.32 -6.01
N ILE A 305 4.52 -4.87 -5.53
CA ILE A 305 4.75 -5.19 -4.11
C ILE A 305 4.42 -4.00 -3.20
N ILE A 306 5.02 -2.84 -3.46
CA ILE A 306 4.84 -1.65 -2.62
C ILE A 306 3.40 -1.14 -2.76
N VAL A 307 2.86 -1.01 -3.97
CA VAL A 307 1.49 -0.48 -4.15
C VAL A 307 0.46 -1.37 -3.47
N ALA A 308 0.56 -2.69 -3.62
CA ALA A 308 -0.34 -3.64 -2.96
C ALA A 308 -0.21 -3.59 -1.44
N HIS A 309 1.01 -3.48 -0.92
CA HIS A 309 1.28 -3.30 0.51
C HIS A 309 0.63 -2.02 1.05
N GLU A 310 0.84 -0.87 0.39
CA GLU A 310 0.26 0.39 0.84
C GLU A 310 -1.28 0.38 0.79
N ILE A 311 -1.88 -0.32 -0.17
CA ILE A 311 -3.35 -0.55 -0.20
C ILE A 311 -3.81 -1.30 1.05
N GLY A 312 -3.03 -2.23 1.57
CA GLY A 312 -3.29 -2.92 2.84
C GLY A 312 -3.44 -1.94 4.01
N HIS A 313 -2.56 -0.93 4.10
CA HIS A 313 -2.71 0.15 5.08
C HIS A 313 -3.99 0.97 4.88
N GLY A 314 -4.39 1.23 3.63
CA GLY A 314 -5.65 1.91 3.32
C GLY A 314 -6.90 1.12 3.73
N PHE A 315 -6.80 -0.21 3.84
CA PHE A 315 -7.82 -1.03 4.49
C PHE A 315 -7.69 -1.01 6.02
N GLY A 316 -6.52 -0.75 6.57
CA GLY A 316 -6.24 -0.65 8.01
C GLY A 316 -5.34 -1.75 8.56
N LEU A 317 -4.65 -2.50 7.70
CA LEU A 317 -3.68 -3.51 8.13
C LEU A 317 -2.38 -2.81 8.58
N PRO A 318 -1.72 -3.29 9.65
CA PRO A 318 -0.47 -2.73 10.14
C PRO A 318 0.74 -3.39 9.47
N ASP A 319 1.90 -2.76 9.63
CA ASP A 319 3.19 -3.40 9.35
C ASP A 319 3.56 -4.48 10.38
N PHE A 320 4.38 -5.42 9.94
CA PHE A 320 5.05 -6.41 10.79
C PHE A 320 6.57 -6.34 10.60
N TYR A 321 7.24 -5.47 11.35
CA TYR A 321 8.71 -5.30 11.28
C TYR A 321 9.45 -6.12 12.33
N GLU A 322 8.87 -6.21 13.53
CA GLU A 322 9.52 -6.82 14.69
C GLU A 322 8.85 -8.14 15.09
N HIS A 323 9.55 -8.95 15.87
CA HIS A 323 8.95 -10.17 16.45
C HIS A 323 7.75 -9.85 17.36
N THR A 324 7.79 -8.70 18.04
CA THR A 324 6.69 -8.22 18.92
C THR A 324 5.47 -7.73 18.14
N ASP A 325 5.59 -7.51 16.84
CA ASP A 325 4.47 -7.14 15.98
C ASP A 325 3.60 -8.34 15.60
N GLN A 326 4.10 -9.56 15.82
CA GLN A 326 3.51 -10.83 15.40
C GLN A 326 3.02 -11.63 16.62
N PRO A 327 1.99 -12.48 16.46
CA PRO A 327 1.47 -13.30 17.55
C PRO A 327 2.46 -14.38 18.01
N ASN A 328 3.28 -14.90 17.10
CA ASN A 328 4.25 -15.97 17.34
C ASN A 328 5.32 -16.03 16.22
N GLU A 329 6.31 -16.92 16.36
CA GLU A 329 7.40 -17.10 15.39
C GLU A 329 6.96 -17.79 14.09
N ASP A 330 5.87 -18.56 14.13
CA ASP A 330 5.30 -19.30 12.99
C ASP A 330 4.30 -18.43 12.18
N PHE A 331 4.26 -17.12 12.43
CA PHE A 331 3.37 -16.21 11.72
C PHE A 331 3.63 -16.24 10.20
N PRO A 332 2.60 -16.47 9.36
CA PRO A 332 2.79 -16.75 7.95
C PRO A 332 3.37 -15.56 7.18
N ALA A 333 3.99 -15.86 6.04
CA ALA A 333 4.38 -14.85 5.07
C ALA A 333 3.14 -14.07 4.59
N CYS A 334 3.28 -12.75 4.52
CA CYS A 334 2.20 -11.84 4.16
C CYS A 334 2.82 -10.56 3.57
N ILE A 335 2.09 -9.88 2.69
CA ILE A 335 2.62 -8.68 2.03
C ILE A 335 2.89 -7.56 3.04
N MET A 336 2.13 -7.52 4.14
CA MET A 336 2.31 -6.56 5.24
C MET A 336 3.57 -6.81 6.10
N LYS A 337 4.24 -7.96 5.91
CA LYS A 337 5.56 -8.25 6.49
C LYS A 337 6.60 -8.04 5.40
N ALA A 338 7.23 -6.86 5.43
CA ALA A 338 8.14 -6.40 4.38
C ALA A 338 9.18 -7.47 4.00
N GLY A 339 9.25 -7.78 2.70
CA GLY A 339 10.18 -8.76 2.15
C GLY A 339 9.80 -10.23 2.34
N SER A 340 8.70 -10.55 3.03
CA SER A 340 8.27 -11.95 3.23
C SER A 340 7.43 -12.50 2.09
N SER A 341 6.69 -11.63 1.37
CA SER A 341 5.90 -12.01 0.20
C SER A 341 5.87 -10.88 -0.83
N PRO A 342 5.97 -11.18 -2.14
CA PRO A 342 5.77 -10.20 -3.21
C PRO A 342 4.29 -9.98 -3.57
N THR A 343 3.37 -10.74 -2.98
CA THR A 343 1.93 -10.70 -3.30
C THR A 343 1.08 -10.77 -2.04
N VAL A 344 -0.16 -10.28 -2.12
CA VAL A 344 -1.21 -10.51 -1.11
C VAL A 344 -1.37 -12.02 -0.91
N THR A 345 -1.28 -12.46 0.34
CA THR A 345 -1.35 -13.88 0.72
C THR A 345 -2.66 -14.20 1.46
N PRO A 346 -2.95 -15.48 1.72
CA PRO A 346 -4.02 -15.85 2.62
C PRO A 346 -3.97 -15.24 4.02
N GLY A 347 -2.76 -15.02 4.56
CA GLY A 347 -2.61 -14.32 5.84
C GLY A 347 -3.17 -12.90 5.78
N ASP A 348 -2.80 -12.15 4.73
CA ASP A 348 -3.31 -10.79 4.50
C ASP A 348 -4.83 -10.77 4.35
N GLY A 349 -5.37 -11.70 3.57
CA GLY A 349 -6.79 -11.80 3.30
C GLY A 349 -7.65 -12.08 4.54
N TRP A 350 -7.19 -12.95 5.43
CA TRP A 350 -7.88 -13.20 6.70
C TRP A 350 -7.81 -12.00 7.65
N MET A 351 -6.69 -11.28 7.68
CA MET A 351 -6.59 -10.02 8.42
C MET A 351 -7.54 -8.95 7.84
N LEU A 352 -7.63 -8.84 6.51
CA LEU A 352 -8.59 -7.95 5.83
C LEU A 352 -10.04 -8.25 6.22
N ARG A 353 -10.45 -9.53 6.22
CA ARG A 353 -11.78 -9.95 6.67
C ARG A 353 -12.06 -9.55 8.11
N ARG A 354 -11.05 -9.68 8.99
CA ARG A 354 -11.19 -9.28 10.38
C ARG A 354 -11.40 -7.78 10.55
N VAL A 355 -10.75 -6.96 9.72
CA VAL A 355 -11.06 -5.52 9.65
C VAL A 355 -12.51 -5.32 9.20
N PHE A 356 -12.94 -5.98 8.13
CA PHE A 356 -14.29 -5.84 7.58
C PHE A 356 -15.39 -6.23 8.56
N GLU A 357 -15.22 -7.32 9.31
CA GLU A 357 -16.18 -7.78 10.33
C GLU A 357 -16.42 -6.75 11.43
N HIS A 358 -15.39 -5.98 11.81
CA HIS A 358 -15.48 -4.95 12.83
C HIS A 358 -16.01 -3.62 12.28
N ARG A 359 -16.40 -3.57 11.01
CA ARG A 359 -16.97 -2.40 10.34
C ARG A 359 -18.48 -2.56 10.23
N THR A 360 -19.17 -2.41 11.36
CA THR A 360 -20.62 -2.65 11.51
C THR A 360 -21.52 -1.57 10.91
N ARG A 361 -20.98 -0.61 10.15
CA ARG A 361 -21.72 0.55 9.63
C ARG A 361 -22.32 0.36 8.23
N TYR A 362 -22.11 -0.78 7.59
CA TYR A 362 -22.69 -1.07 6.29
C TYR A 362 -24.02 -1.79 6.46
N ASN A 363 -25.01 -1.37 5.68
CA ASN A 363 -26.29 -2.04 5.58
C ASN A 363 -26.50 -2.38 4.10
N PHE A 364 -26.22 -3.63 3.74
CA PHE A 364 -26.29 -4.14 2.36
C PHE A 364 -27.67 -4.69 2.02
#